data_AF-A0A351CMZ9-F1
#
_entry.id   AF-A0A351CMZ9-F1
#
_cell.length_a   1.000
_cell.length_b   1.000
_cell.length_c   1.000
_cell.angle_alpha   90.00
_cell.angle_beta   90.00
_cell.angle_gamma   90.00
#
_symmetry.space_group_name_H-M   'P 1'
#
loop_
_entity.id
_entity.type
_entity.pdbx_description
1 polymer ?
#
loop_
_entity_poly.entity_id
_entity_poly.type
_entity_poly.pdbx_seq_one_letter_code
_entity_poly.pdbx_strand_id
1 'polypeptide(L)' 'MTKQKIFTDLTPSELIEQALTRNEGSLTNTGALLITTGDRTGRSPNDRFIVDEPSTSQDIEWGDVNKPFLEAK' A
#
# COMPACT_ATOMS: atom_id res chain seq x y z
N MET A 1 -2.45 15.62 -23.18
CA MET A 1 -2.18 14.87 -21.94
C MET A 1 -1.66 15.85 -20.90
N THR A 2 -2.36 16.01 -19.78
CA THR A 2 -1.94 16.88 -18.69
C THR A 2 -0.78 16.24 -17.94
N LYS A 3 0.33 16.96 -17.82
CA LYS A 3 1.49 16.51 -17.04
C LYS A 3 1.09 16.43 -15.57
N GLN A 4 1.09 15.23 -14.99
CA GLN A 4 0.82 15.02 -13.58
C GLN A 4 1.94 15.67 -12.74
N LYS A 5 1.57 16.26 -11.60
CA LYS A 5 2.54 16.82 -10.65
C LYS A 5 3.18 15.67 -9.86
N ILE A 6 4.50 15.59 -9.88
CA ILE A 6 5.28 14.63 -9.11
C ILE A 6 5.83 15.34 -7.88
N PHE A 7 5.66 14.73 -6.71
CA PHE A 7 6.25 15.16 -5.45
C PHE A 7 7.25 14.10 -5.01
N THR A 8 8.41 14.53 -4.51
CA THR A 8 9.51 13.64 -4.10
C THR A 8 9.94 14.04 -2.68
N ASP A 9 10.11 13.05 -1.81
CA ASP A 9 10.64 13.20 -0.44
C ASP A 9 9.94 14.30 0.40
N LEU A 10 8.61 14.39 0.29
CA LEU A 10 7.82 15.31 1.12
C LEU A 10 8.03 15.04 2.61
N THR A 11 8.06 16.12 3.37
CA THR A 11 8.03 16.08 4.83
C THR A 11 6.68 15.53 5.33
N PRO A 12 6.61 15.01 6.58
CA PRO A 12 5.34 14.59 7.17
C PRO A 12 4.26 15.68 7.14
N SER A 13 4.61 16.94 7.36
CA SER A 13 3.66 18.06 7.34
C SER A 13 3.08 18.27 5.94
N GLU A 14 3.91 18.25 4.90
CA GLU A 14 3.45 18.38 3.51
C GLU A 14 2.53 17.22 3.11
N LEU A 15 2.82 15.99 3.56
CA LEU A 15 1.95 14.84 3.33
C LEU A 15 0.58 14.99 4.01
N ILE A 16 0.56 15.48 5.26
CA ILE A 16 -0.70 15.76 5.99
C ILE A 16 -1.51 16.83 5.25
N GLU A 17 -0.88 17.92 4.79
CA GLU A 17 -1.55 18.97 4.02
C GLU A 17 -2.14 18.43 2.70
N GLN A 18 -1.44 17.54 2.00
CA GLN A 18 -1.97 16.90 0.80
C GLN A 18 -3.20 16.04 1.13
N ALA A 19 -3.15 15.21 2.17
CA ALA A 19 -4.27 14.37 2.60
C ALA A 19 -5.51 15.21 2.98
N LEU A 20 -5.32 16.31 3.70
CA LEU A 20 -6.40 17.24 4.07
C LEU A 20 -6.99 17.92 2.82
N THR A 21 -6.14 18.42 1.93
CA THR A 21 -6.57 19.08 0.67
C THR A 21 -7.39 18.14 -0.22
N ARG A 22 -7.10 16.84 -0.17
CA ARG A 22 -7.79 15.80 -0.94
C ARG A 22 -9.00 15.20 -0.23
N ASN A 23 -9.30 15.62 1.00
CA ASN A 23 -10.35 15.03 1.85
C ASN A 23 -10.13 13.52 2.10
N GLU A 24 -8.88 13.08 2.21
CA GLU A 24 -8.50 11.69 2.53
C GLU A 24 -8.47 11.42 4.05
N GLY A 25 -8.63 12.46 4.87
CA GLY A 25 -8.65 12.37 6.33
C GLY A 25 -9.01 13.69 7.00
N SER A 26 -8.92 13.74 8.33
CA SER A 26 -9.15 14.94 9.14
C SER A 26 -8.19 15.00 10.32
N LEU A 27 -8.03 16.17 10.93
CA LEU A 27 -7.23 16.30 12.15
C LEU A 27 -8.12 16.02 13.38
N THR A 28 -7.59 15.21 14.29
CA THR A 28 -8.16 15.04 15.63
C THR A 28 -7.91 16.28 16.50
N ASN A 29 -8.52 16.33 17.68
CA ASN A 29 -8.31 17.41 18.65
C ASN A 29 -6.86 17.52 19.17
N THR A 30 -6.04 16.49 19.00
CA THR A 30 -4.62 16.49 19.36
C THR A 30 -3.70 16.78 18.18
N GLY A 31 -4.26 17.01 16.98
CA GLY A 31 -3.51 17.25 15.74
C GLY A 31 -3.02 15.99 15.04
N ALA A 32 -3.33 14.79 15.54
CA ALA A 32 -3.07 13.56 14.81
C ALA A 32 -3.98 13.45 13.58
N LEU A 33 -3.45 12.94 12.46
CA LEU A 33 -4.22 12.66 11.25
C LEU A 33 -5.08 11.41 11.46
N LEU A 34 -6.39 11.59 11.39
CA LEU A 34 -7.40 10.52 11.38
C LEU A 34 -7.73 10.13 9.94
N ILE A 35 -7.68 8.83 9.65
CA ILE A 35 -8.07 8.24 8.37
C ILE A 35 -9.03 7.06 8.58
N THR A 36 -9.83 6.75 7.56
CA THR A 36 -10.71 5.57 7.53
C THR A 36 -10.39 4.75 6.29
N THR A 37 -10.00 3.47 6.47
CA THR A 37 -9.56 2.60 5.36
C THR A 37 -10.71 1.89 4.62
N GLY A 38 -11.96 2.20 4.99
CA GLY A 38 -13.16 1.59 4.40
C GLY A 38 -13.33 0.13 4.81
N ASP A 39 -13.79 -0.71 3.87
CA ASP A 39 -14.13 -2.12 4.12
C ASP A 39 -12.94 -2.98 4.55
N ARG A 40 -11.72 -2.60 4.14
CA ARG A 40 -10.48 -3.30 4.49
C ARG A 40 -9.82 -2.62 5.69
N THR A 41 -10.18 -3.06 6.88
CA THR A 41 -9.65 -2.55 8.16
C THR A 41 -8.47 -3.36 8.72
N GLY A 42 -8.05 -4.41 8.00
CA GLY A 42 -6.94 -5.27 8.38
C GLY A 42 -6.24 -5.87 7.16
N ARG A 43 -5.32 -6.81 7.42
CA ARG A 43 -4.65 -7.55 6.34
C ARG A 43 -5.67 -8.37 5.55
N SER A 44 -5.41 -8.56 4.26
CA SER A 44 -6.10 -9.54 3.41
C SER A 44 -5.12 -10.67 3.07
N PRO A 45 -4.87 -11.64 3.97
CA PRO A 45 -3.79 -12.62 3.79
C PRO A 45 -3.94 -13.44 2.51
N ASN A 46 -5.19 -13.66 2.09
CA ASN A 46 -5.51 -14.40 0.89
C ASN A 46 -5.19 -13.67 -0.42
N ASP A 47 -4.97 -12.35 -0.36
CA ASP A 47 -4.66 -11.48 -1.51
C ASP A 47 -3.14 -11.19 -1.60
N ARG A 48 -2.30 -11.92 -0.85
CA ARG A 48 -0.84 -11.84 -0.94
C ARG A 48 -0.31 -13.05 -1.71
N PHE A 49 0.53 -12.78 -2.70
CA PHE A 49 1.19 -13.80 -3.50
C PHE A 49 2.70 -13.55 -3.55
N ILE A 50 3.45 -14.58 -3.92
CA ILE A 50 4.87 -14.51 -4.22
C ILE A 50 5.04 -15.00 -5.65
N VAL A 51 5.82 -14.28 -6.46
CA VAL A 51 6.10 -14.71 -7.83
C VAL A 51 6.90 -16.01 -7.76
N ASP A 52 6.44 -17.03 -8.51
CA ASP A 52 7.19 -18.26 -8.66
C ASP A 52 8.26 -18.05 -9.74
N GLU A 53 9.43 -17.59 -9.31
CA GLU A 53 10.59 -17.37 -10.16
C GLU A 53 11.72 -18.38 -9.86
N PRO A 54 12.54 -18.77 -10.86
CA PRO A 54 13.56 -19.79 -10.68
C PRO A 54 14.59 -19.49 -9.58
N SER A 55 14.85 -18.20 -9.31
CA SER A 55 15.87 -17.76 -8.36
C SER A 55 15.52 -18.06 -6.90
N THR A 56 14.22 -18.17 -6.57
CA THR A 56 13.73 -18.36 -5.19
C THR A 56 12.79 -19.55 -5.02
N SER A 57 12.34 -20.17 -6.12
CA SER A 57 11.27 -21.19 -6.08
C SER A 57 11.57 -22.38 -5.15
N GLN A 58 12.83 -22.77 -5.03
CA GLN A 58 13.24 -23.90 -4.18
C GLN A 58 13.40 -23.52 -2.70
N ASP A 59 13.49 -22.23 -2.38
CA ASP A 59 13.68 -21.74 -1.01
C ASP A 59 12.35 -21.38 -0.32
N ILE A 60 11.24 -21.36 -1.07
CA ILE A 60 9.93 -20.96 -0.56
C ILE A 60 9.11 -22.19 -0.13
N GLU A 61 8.60 -22.15 1.10
CA GLU A 61 7.60 -23.11 1.58
C GLU A 61 6.23 -22.77 1.01
N TRP A 62 5.90 -23.35 -0.15
CA TRP A 62 4.64 -23.11 -0.86
C TRP A 62 3.42 -23.67 -0.13
N GLY A 63 2.31 -22.91 -0.15
CA GLY A 63 1.05 -23.33 0.48
C GLY A 63 0.04 -22.19 0.61
N ASP A 64 -0.96 -22.35 1.49
CA ASP A 64 -2.03 -21.36 1.66
C ASP A 64 -1.52 -19.98 2.12
N VAL A 65 -0.37 -19.93 2.80
CA VAL A 65 0.27 -18.69 3.27
C VAL A 65 1.14 -18.07 2.17
N ASN A 66 1.95 -18.87 1.49
CA ASN A 66 2.84 -18.45 0.40
C ASN A 66 2.25 -18.96 -0.92
N LYS A 67 1.34 -18.17 -1.50
CA LYS A 67 0.64 -18.55 -2.73
C LYS A 67 1.49 -18.17 -3.95
N PRO A 68 1.75 -19.09 -4.89
CA PRO A 68 2.50 -18.77 -6.09
C PRO A 68 1.69 -17.86 -7.02
N PHE A 69 2.38 -16.94 -7.68
CA PHE A 69 1.87 -16.18 -8.83
C PHE A 69 2.80 -16.43 -10.02
N LEU A 70 2.24 -16.82 -11.15
CA LEU A 70 3.05 -17.09 -12.33
C LEU A 70 3.59 -15.78 -12.90
N GLU A 71 4.87 -15.79 -13.28
CA GLU A 71 5.44 -14.68 -14.05
C GLU A 71 4.65 -14.52 -15.36
N ALA A 72 4.26 -13.27 -15.66
CA ALA A 72 3.66 -12.97 -16.95
C ALA A 72 4.72 -13.16 -18.04
N LYS A 73 4.39 -13.93 -19.08
CA LYS A 73 5.23 -14.06 -20.28
C LYS A 73 5.34 -12.74 -21.04
#